data_AF-G8PG52-F1
#
_entry.id   AF-G8PG52-F1
#
_cell.length_a   1.000
_cell.length_b   1.000
_cell.length_c   1.000
_cell.angle_alpha   90.00
_cell.angle_beta   90.00
_cell.angle_gamma   90.00
#
_symmetry.space_group_name_H-M   'P 1'
#
loop_
_entity.id
_entity.type
_entity.pdbx_description
1 polymer ?
#
loop_
_entity_poly.entity_id
_entity_poly.type
_entity_poly.pdbx_seq_one_letter_code
_entity_poly.pdbx_strand_id
1 'polypeptide(L)' 'MAIDAVMHSSMADAATREMYITDMDDEPRIRASTQKICDVANRENAALVIYGHDSEQWSTLRHAPAYYD' A
#
# COMPACT_ATOMS: atom_id res chain seq x y z
N MET A 1 -18.05 1.61 3.91
CA MET A 1 -16.81 2.10 4.55
C MET A 1 -15.71 1.90 3.54
N ALA A 2 -15.01 2.96 3.14
CA ALA A 2 -13.84 2.82 2.27
C ALA A 2 -12.60 2.67 3.18
N ILE A 3 -11.77 1.67 2.89
CA ILE A 3 -10.48 1.46 3.55
C ILE A 3 -9.43 1.72 2.47
N ASP A 4 -8.52 2.65 2.73
CA ASP A 4 -7.43 2.97 1.81
C ASP A 4 -6.34 1.89 1.91
N ALA A 5 -5.86 1.40 0.78
CA ALA A 5 -4.79 0.41 0.71
C ALA A 5 -4.04 0.52 -0.62
N VAL A 6 -2.76 0.15 -0.58
CA VAL A 6 -1.93 -0.03 -1.77
C VAL A 6 -1.57 -1.51 -1.88
N MET A 7 -1.84 -2.12 -3.04
CA MET A 7 -1.69 -3.56 -3.22
C MET A 7 -0.24 -4.02 -3.32
N HIS A 8 0.63 -3.24 -3.95
CA HIS A 8 2.02 -3.62 -4.21
C HIS A 8 2.92 -2.39 -4.06
N SER A 9 4.16 -2.57 -3.61
CA SER A 9 5.12 -1.47 -3.39
C SER A 9 5.33 -0.59 -4.63
N SER A 10 5.38 -1.21 -5.82
CA SER A 10 5.45 -0.51 -7.12
C SER A 10 4.30 0.45 -7.41
N MET A 11 3.20 0.39 -6.64
CA MET A 11 2.04 1.26 -6.78
C MET A 11 1.95 2.32 -5.67
N ALA A 12 2.98 2.46 -4.84
CA ALA A 12 3.02 3.41 -3.74
C ALA A 12 3.30 4.87 -4.19
N ASP A 13 3.48 5.11 -5.49
CA ASP A 13 3.52 6.44 -6.07
C ASP A 13 2.17 6.78 -6.72
N ALA A 14 1.44 7.71 -6.12
CA ALA A 14 0.14 8.15 -6.60
C ALA A 14 0.17 8.78 -7.99
N ALA A 15 1.28 9.37 -8.42
CA ALA A 15 1.42 10.01 -9.72
C ALA A 15 1.67 9.00 -10.84
N THR A 16 2.39 7.92 -10.55
CA THR A 16 2.88 6.98 -11.57
C THR A 16 2.29 5.58 -11.50
N ARG A 17 1.56 5.22 -10.42
CA ARG A 17 0.90 3.90 -10.33
C ARG A 17 0.00 3.62 -11.55
N GLU A 18 0.10 2.40 -12.06
CA GLU A 18 -0.74 1.90 -13.13
C GLU A 18 -2.18 1.68 -12.61
N MET A 19 -3.16 1.85 -13.50
CA MET A 19 -4.58 1.60 -13.22
C MET A 19 -4.97 0.28 -13.87
N TYR A 20 -5.65 -0.59 -13.12
CA TYR A 20 -6.07 -1.91 -13.58
C TYR A 20 -7.59 -2.02 -13.64
N ILE A 21 -8.08 -3.00 -14.41
CA ILE A 21 -9.51 -3.31 -14.49
C ILE A 21 -10.12 -3.75 -13.15
N THR A 22 -9.28 -4.10 -12.18
CA THR A 22 -9.65 -4.48 -10.82
C THR A 22 -9.76 -3.28 -9.88
N ASP A 23 -9.33 -2.10 -10.30
CA ASP A 23 -9.56 -0.88 -9.54
C ASP A 23 -11.05 -0.52 -9.56
N MET A 24 -11.63 -0.28 -8.37
CA MET A 24 -13.07 -0.13 -8.20
C MET A 24 -13.56 1.32 -8.27
N ASP A 25 -12.65 2.28 -8.06
CA ASP A 25 -12.93 3.71 -8.04
C ASP A 25 -12.50 4.39 -9.34
N ASP A 26 -12.83 5.67 -9.49
CA ASP A 26 -12.24 6.49 -10.55
C ASP A 26 -10.77 6.81 -10.26
N GLU A 27 -10.00 7.07 -11.33
CA GLU A 27 -8.57 7.35 -11.23
C GLU A 27 -8.24 8.50 -10.25
N PRO A 28 -8.95 9.65 -10.24
CA PRO A 28 -8.70 10.70 -9.25
C PRO A 28 -8.83 10.24 -7.80
N ARG A 29 -9.85 9.46 -7.46
CA ARG A 29 -10.03 8.92 -6.09
C ARG A 29 -8.95 7.92 -5.73
N ILE A 30 -8.56 7.07 -6.67
CA ILE A 30 -7.49 6.08 -6.46
C ILE A 30 -6.17 6.79 -6.16
N ARG A 31 -5.82 7.81 -6.95
CA ARG A 31 -4.61 8.60 -6.73
C ARG A 31 -4.67 9.35 -5.39
N ALA A 32 -5.80 9.96 -5.07
CA ALA A 32 -5.99 10.63 -3.78
C ALA A 32 -5.88 9.67 -2.59
N SER A 33 -6.46 8.47 -2.68
CA SER A 33 -6.36 7.41 -1.67
C SER A 33 -4.91 6.93 -1.49
N THR A 34 -4.22 6.67 -2.59
CA THR A 34 -2.80 6.26 -2.61
C THR A 34 -1.92 7.32 -1.96
N GLN A 35 -2.08 8.59 -2.35
CA GLN A 35 -1.32 9.69 -1.76
C GLN A 35 -1.57 9.81 -0.26
N LYS A 36 -2.85 9.76 0.15
CA LYS A 36 -3.24 9.88 1.56
C LYS A 36 -2.58 8.82 2.43
N ILE A 37 -2.59 7.55 2.03
CA ILE A 37 -2.01 6.49 2.87
C ILE A 37 -0.48 6.53 2.90
N CYS A 38 0.18 6.90 1.78
CA CYS A 38 1.61 7.13 1.75
C CYS A 38 2.03 8.32 2.64
N ASP A 39 1.27 9.42 2.61
CA ASP A 39 1.50 10.57 3.48
C ASP A 39 1.34 10.22 4.95
N VAL A 40 0.35 9.36 5.30
CA VAL A 40 0.20 8.86 6.67
C VAL A 40 1.42 8.04 7.07
N ALA A 41 1.86 7.07 6.25
CA ALA A 41 3.05 6.26 6.55
C ALA A 41 4.31 7.13 6.76
N ASN A 42 4.50 8.14 5.92
CA ASN A 42 5.61 9.08 6.03
C ASN A 42 5.51 9.96 7.28
N ARG A 43 4.33 10.56 7.53
CA ARG A 43 4.08 11.47 8.67
C ARG A 43 4.26 10.76 10.01
N GLU A 44 3.85 9.50 10.10
CA GLU A 44 4.00 8.68 11.31
C GLU A 44 5.39 8.03 11.39
N ASN A 45 6.27 8.26 10.41
CA ASN A 45 7.59 7.63 10.30
C ASN A 45 7.51 6.11 10.49
N ALA A 46 6.59 5.47 9.78
CA ALA A 46 6.28 4.06 9.93
C ALA A 46 7.54 3.21 9.73
N ALA A 47 7.86 2.36 10.71
CA ALA A 47 9.03 1.47 10.64
C ALA A 47 8.90 0.39 9.55
N LEU A 48 7.67 0.04 9.17
CA LEU A 48 7.35 -0.95 8.15
C LEU A 48 5.99 -0.63 7.52
N VAL A 49 5.92 -0.64 6.18
CA VAL A 49 4.68 -0.59 5.41
C VAL A 49 4.47 -1.95 4.77
N ILE A 50 3.32 -2.59 5.01
CA ILE A 50 2.99 -3.90 4.45
C ILE A 50 1.98 -3.70 3.31
N TYR A 51 2.30 -4.22 2.13
CA TYR A 51 1.46 -4.18 0.94
C TYR A 51 0.70 -5.50 0.78
N GLY A 52 -0.55 -5.43 0.34
CA GLY A 52 -1.49 -6.56 0.40
C GLY A 52 -1.18 -7.75 -0.52
N HIS A 53 -0.49 -7.51 -1.64
CA HIS A 53 -0.23 -8.47 -2.71
C HIS A 53 1.21 -8.41 -3.24
N ASP A 54 2.16 -8.03 -2.38
CA ASP A 54 3.59 -7.98 -2.72
C ASP A 54 4.30 -9.27 -2.29
N SER A 55 4.47 -10.20 -3.23
CA SER A 55 5.10 -11.50 -2.95
C SER A 55 6.59 -11.39 -2.62
N GLU A 56 7.27 -10.39 -3.18
CA GLU A 56 8.69 -10.15 -2.90
C GLU A 56 8.84 -9.67 -1.45
N GLN A 57 8.04 -8.68 -1.05
CA GLN A 57 7.99 -8.22 0.34
C GLN A 57 7.61 -9.35 1.29
N TRP A 58 6.57 -10.13 0.97
CA TRP A 58 6.11 -11.24 1.82
C TRP A 58 7.24 -12.16 2.25
N SER A 59 8.15 -12.51 1.34
CA SER A 59 9.30 -13.38 1.65
C SER A 59 10.25 -12.83 2.72
N THR A 60 10.23 -11.52 2.96
CA THR A 60 11.08 -10.82 3.95
C THR A 60 10.39 -10.61 5.30
N LEU A 61 9.07 -10.84 5.38
CA LEU A 61 8.30 -10.57 6.58
C LEU A 61 8.48 -11.66 7.65
N ARG A 62 8.27 -11.29 8.92
CA ARG A 62 8.15 -12.24 10.02
C ARG A 62 6.84 -13.02 9.83
N HIS A 63 6.97 -14.31 9.57
CA HIS A 63 5.85 -15.25 9.49
C HIS A 63 5.61 -15.92 10.83
N ALA A 64 4.35 -16.23 11.12
CA ALA A 64 3.98 -16.97 12.32
C ALA A 64 4.81 -18.26 12.46
N PRO A 65 5.34 -18.58 13.67
CA PRO A 65 5.03 -17.93 14.96
C PRO A 65 5.86 -16.67 15.30
N ALA A 66 6.74 -16.19 14.41
CA ALA A 66 7.47 -14.95 14.64
C ALA A 66 6.56 -13.71 14.50
N TYR A 67 6.86 -12.66 15.27
CA TYR A 67 6.10 -11.40 15.34
C TYR A 67 7.04 -10.20 15.42
N TYR A 68 6.56 -8.99 15.14
CA TYR A 68 7.33 -7.73 15.29
C TYR A 68 7.14 -7.15 16.69
N ASP A 69 8.20 -6.58 17.27
CA ASP A 69 8.21 -5.96 18.61
C ASP A 69 7.77 -4.48 18.59
#